data_AF-A0AAX6MA41-F1
#
_entry.id   AF-A0AAX6MA41-F1
#
_cell.length_a   1.000
_cell.length_b   1.000
_cell.length_c   1.000
_cell.angle_alpha   90.00
_cell.angle_beta   90.00
_cell.angle_gamma   90.00
#
_symmetry.space_group_name_H-M   'P 1'
#
loop_
_entity.id
_entity.type
_entity.pdbx_description
1 polymer ?
#
loop_
_entity_poly.entity_id
_entity_poly.type
_entity_poly.pdbx_seq_one_letter_code
_entity_poly.pdbx_strand_id
1 'polypeptide(L)'
;MRFSLALVAAYAAFAQAGVFTKQNYDDISISGGVAGNAQEEALAVFSALDMNNLAAADKDDIDFLKSVNSICNKAEKEAFNTAIDDADGEEADALQRGKIKNKVLKLQATMIRLMIEQAQGEDVSADIAKEQKKLNNNIKQDEEEAGKPSTFLSFDATTK
;
A
#
# COMPACT_ATOMS: atom_id res chain seq x y z
N MET A 1 -36.07 -24.85 -40.89
CA MET A 1 -35.63 -24.83 -39.48
C MET A 1 -34.42 -23.91 -39.40
N ARG A 2 -34.53 -22.78 -38.69
CA ARG A 2 -33.43 -21.82 -38.54
C ARG A 2 -32.61 -22.23 -37.31
N PHE A 3 -31.37 -22.66 -37.52
CA PHE A 3 -30.41 -22.86 -36.44
C PHE A 3 -29.75 -21.51 -36.13
N SER A 4 -30.07 -20.93 -34.98
CA SER A 4 -29.30 -19.82 -34.43
C SER A 4 -28.11 -20.40 -33.66
N LEU A 5 -26.90 -20.23 -34.19
CA LEU A 5 -25.69 -20.41 -33.40
C LEU A 5 -25.55 -19.20 -32.46
N ALA A 6 -25.72 -19.41 -31.17
CA ALA A 6 -25.27 -18.47 -30.16
C ALA A 6 -23.75 -18.61 -30.02
N LEU A 7 -23.01 -17.59 -30.43
CA LEU A 7 -21.58 -17.48 -30.23
C LEU A 7 -21.34 -17.04 -28.78
N VAL A 8 -21.02 -17.99 -27.89
CA VAL A 8 -20.53 -17.66 -26.54
C VAL A 8 -19.05 -17.31 -26.70
N ALA A 9 -18.74 -16.02 -26.75
CA ALA A 9 -17.37 -15.54 -26.65
C ALA A 9 -16.92 -15.68 -25.19
N ALA A 10 -16.16 -16.73 -24.88
CA ALA A 10 -15.40 -16.80 -23.65
C ALA A 10 -14.24 -15.79 -23.76
N TYR A 11 -14.42 -14.59 -23.20
CA TYR A 11 -13.30 -13.70 -22.93
C TYR A 11 -12.49 -14.32 -21.79
N ALA A 12 -11.46 -15.09 -22.13
CA ALA A 12 -10.38 -15.33 -21.20
C ALA A 12 -9.66 -13.98 -21.01
N ALA A 13 -9.88 -13.32 -19.87
CA ALA A 13 -9.05 -12.21 -19.45
C ALA A 13 -7.63 -12.76 -19.32
N PHE A 14 -6.75 -12.43 -20.26
CA PHE A 14 -5.32 -12.70 -20.11
C PHE A 14 -4.84 -11.79 -18.97
N ALA A 15 -4.30 -12.39 -17.90
CA ALA A 15 -3.59 -11.63 -16.88
C ALA A 15 -2.46 -10.84 -17.54
N GLN A 16 -2.37 -9.54 -17.24
CA GLN A 16 -1.28 -8.70 -17.71
C GLN A 16 -0.02 -9.09 -16.93
N ALA A 17 1.16 -9.03 -17.54
CA ALA A 17 2.40 -9.17 -16.77
C ALA A 17 2.47 -8.06 -15.70
N GLY A 18 3.01 -8.40 -14.54
CA GLY A 18 3.10 -7.52 -13.38
C GLY A 18 3.67 -6.15 -13.76
N VAL A 19 3.02 -5.11 -13.27
CA VAL A 19 3.38 -3.71 -13.58
C VAL A 19 4.47 -3.20 -12.64
N PHE A 20 4.58 -3.81 -11.46
CA PHE A 20 5.61 -3.46 -10.50
C PHE A 20 6.94 -4.14 -10.81
N THR A 21 8.02 -3.43 -10.53
CA THR A 21 9.37 -3.99 -10.55
C THR A 21 9.92 -4.00 -9.14
N LYS A 22 11.01 -4.75 -8.92
CA LYS A 22 11.70 -4.78 -7.65
C LYS A 22 12.17 -3.38 -7.23
N GLN A 23 11.89 -2.97 -6.00
CA GLN A 23 12.22 -1.66 -5.42
C GLN A 23 12.77 -1.83 -4.02
N ASN A 24 13.71 -0.98 -3.58
CA ASN A 24 14.12 -0.94 -2.19
C ASN A 24 13.10 -0.17 -1.35
N TYR A 25 13.10 -0.39 -0.04
CA TYR A 25 12.25 0.38 0.87
C TYR A 25 12.46 1.89 0.71
N ASP A 26 13.72 2.32 0.66
CA ASP A 26 14.10 3.73 0.55
C ASP A 26 13.54 4.39 -0.72
N ASP A 27 13.34 3.62 -1.80
CA ASP A 27 12.78 4.11 -3.07
C ASP A 27 11.26 4.29 -3.00
N ILE A 28 10.56 3.50 -2.19
CA ILE A 28 9.09 3.52 -2.06
C ILE A 28 8.59 4.23 -0.80
N SER A 29 9.49 4.56 0.13
CA SER A 29 9.13 5.12 1.44
C SER A 29 8.55 6.51 1.28
N ILE A 30 7.43 6.75 1.97
CA ILE A 30 6.76 8.05 2.04
C ILE A 30 6.94 8.71 3.43
N SER A 31 7.88 8.23 4.23
CA SER A 31 8.01 8.67 5.64
C SER A 31 8.59 10.08 5.80
N GLY A 32 9.39 10.54 4.83
CA GLY A 32 9.99 11.87 4.85
C GLY A 32 9.05 13.00 4.39
N GLY A 33 9.48 14.24 4.62
CA GLY A 33 8.87 15.44 4.08
C GLY A 33 7.94 16.14 5.06
N VAL A 34 6.69 16.32 4.66
CA VAL A 34 5.65 17.02 5.43
C VAL A 34 4.47 16.07 5.63
N ALA A 35 3.86 16.09 6.81
CA ALA A 35 2.64 15.32 7.08
C ALA A 35 1.39 15.99 6.48
N GLY A 36 0.33 15.20 6.32
CA GLY A 36 -1.00 15.64 5.87
C GLY A 36 -1.37 15.26 4.44
N ASN A 37 -0.51 14.54 3.73
CA ASN A 37 -0.71 14.08 2.35
C ASN A 37 -0.36 12.60 2.14
N ALA A 38 -0.22 11.80 3.21
CA ALA A 38 0.27 10.43 3.13
C ALA A 38 -0.58 9.51 2.24
N GLN A 39 -1.90 9.74 2.17
CA GLN A 39 -2.77 8.98 1.29
C GLN A 39 -2.40 9.21 -0.18
N GLU A 40 -2.21 10.47 -0.58
CA GLU A 40 -1.85 10.83 -1.95
C GLU A 40 -0.49 10.25 -2.33
N GLU A 41 0.51 10.38 -1.45
CA GLU A 41 1.84 9.82 -1.66
C GLU A 41 1.79 8.28 -1.76
N ALA A 42 1.03 7.61 -0.89
CA ALA A 42 0.87 6.17 -0.97
C ALA A 42 0.20 5.72 -2.27
N LEU A 43 -0.81 6.44 -2.77
CA LEU A 43 -1.45 6.15 -4.05
C LEU A 43 -0.48 6.36 -5.22
N ALA A 44 0.39 7.37 -5.15
CA ALA A 44 1.40 7.62 -6.18
C ALA A 44 2.39 6.45 -6.32
N VAL A 45 2.79 5.81 -5.20
CA VAL A 45 3.65 4.61 -5.21
C VAL A 45 3.02 3.46 -6.00
N PHE A 46 1.69 3.32 -5.97
CA PHE A 46 0.97 2.24 -6.65
C PHE A 46 0.35 2.63 -7.99
N SER A 47 0.70 3.80 -8.53
CA SER A 47 0.09 4.39 -9.73
C SER A 47 0.28 3.58 -11.03
N ALA A 48 1.23 2.63 -11.04
CA ALA A 48 1.43 1.73 -12.18
C ALA A 48 0.28 0.72 -12.36
N LEU A 49 -0.50 0.45 -11.31
CA LEU A 49 -1.61 -0.50 -11.35
C LEU A 49 -2.85 0.11 -12.02
N ASP A 50 -3.48 -0.64 -12.92
CA ASP A 50 -4.76 -0.24 -13.50
C ASP A 50 -5.90 -0.45 -12.50
N MET A 51 -6.21 0.60 -11.74
CA MET A 51 -7.29 0.60 -10.76
C MET A 51 -8.68 0.38 -11.37
N ASN A 52 -8.85 0.50 -12.69
CA ASN A 52 -10.11 0.19 -13.38
C ASN A 52 -10.22 -1.28 -13.80
N ASN A 53 -9.13 -2.05 -13.70
CA ASN A 53 -9.07 -3.44 -14.11
C ASN A 53 -8.22 -4.29 -13.15
N LEU A 54 -8.53 -4.22 -11.85
CA LEU A 54 -7.80 -4.95 -10.81
C LEU A 54 -7.81 -6.48 -11.00
N ALA A 55 -8.82 -7.04 -11.67
CA ALA A 55 -8.88 -8.47 -11.96
C ALA A 55 -7.73 -8.94 -12.89
N ALA A 56 -7.13 -8.04 -13.67
CA ALA A 56 -6.02 -8.36 -14.57
C ALA A 56 -4.64 -8.34 -13.89
N ALA A 57 -4.54 -7.86 -12.64
CA ALA A 57 -3.32 -7.88 -11.87
C ALA A 57 -2.84 -9.32 -11.66
N ASP A 58 -1.53 -9.54 -11.78
CA ASP A 58 -0.98 -10.89 -11.70
C ASP A 58 -0.41 -11.24 -10.32
N LYS A 59 0.23 -12.41 -10.26
CA LYS A 59 0.85 -12.92 -9.03
C LYS A 59 2.02 -12.05 -8.56
N ASP A 60 2.76 -11.45 -9.48
CA ASP A 60 3.92 -10.61 -9.17
C ASP A 60 3.45 -9.28 -8.59
N ASP A 61 2.36 -8.70 -9.10
CA ASP A 61 1.72 -7.51 -8.51
C ASP A 61 1.28 -7.77 -7.06
N ILE A 62 0.62 -8.91 -6.83
CA ILE A 62 0.17 -9.32 -5.49
C ILE A 62 1.37 -9.53 -4.55
N ASP A 63 2.47 -10.12 -5.03
CA ASP A 63 3.68 -10.35 -4.25
C ASP A 63 4.44 -9.07 -3.93
N PHE A 64 4.47 -8.12 -4.86
CA PHE A 64 4.99 -6.78 -4.61
C PHE A 64 4.21 -6.11 -3.48
N LEU A 65 2.87 -6.08 -3.55
CA LEU A 65 2.01 -5.47 -2.52
C LEU A 65 2.17 -6.14 -1.14
N LYS A 66 2.27 -7.47 -1.10
CA LYS A 66 2.58 -8.23 0.13
C LYS A 66 3.95 -7.87 0.68
N SER A 67 4.93 -7.69 -0.19
CA SER A 67 6.29 -7.30 0.19
C SER A 67 6.33 -5.90 0.78
N VAL A 68 5.66 -4.92 0.16
CA VAL A 68 5.53 -3.56 0.72
C VAL A 68 4.93 -3.61 2.12
N ASN A 69 3.83 -4.36 2.33
CA ASN A 69 3.25 -4.50 3.66
C ASN A 69 4.27 -5.07 4.68
N SER A 70 4.93 -6.17 4.31
CA SER A 70 5.88 -6.86 5.19
C SER A 70 7.07 -5.98 5.56
N ILE A 71 7.63 -5.26 4.58
CA ILE A 71 8.77 -4.36 4.75
C ILE A 71 8.39 -3.18 5.64
N CYS A 72 7.29 -2.48 5.34
CA CYS A 72 6.83 -1.38 6.18
C CYS A 72 6.54 -1.82 7.62
N ASN A 73 6.03 -3.05 7.81
CA ASN A 73 5.82 -3.60 9.15
C ASN A 73 7.13 -3.89 9.90
N LYS A 74 8.19 -4.28 9.19
CA LYS A 74 9.53 -4.44 9.80
C LYS A 74 10.18 -3.10 10.09
N ALA A 75 10.17 -2.16 9.14
CA ALA A 75 10.65 -0.80 9.35
C ALA A 75 9.94 -0.12 10.54
N GLU A 76 8.63 -0.34 10.71
CA GLU A 76 7.91 0.14 11.89
C GLU A 76 8.49 -0.40 13.21
N LYS A 77 8.79 -1.70 13.26
CA LYS A 77 9.24 -2.38 14.48
C LYS A 77 10.72 -2.18 14.78
N GLU A 78 11.55 -2.18 13.76
CA GLU A 78 13.01 -2.27 13.86
C GLU A 78 13.71 -0.92 13.63
N ALA A 79 13.07 0.03 12.93
CA ALA A 79 13.62 1.37 12.72
C ALA A 79 12.81 2.43 13.49
N PHE A 80 11.52 2.60 13.18
CA PHE A 80 10.73 3.68 13.77
C PHE A 80 10.54 3.54 15.28
N ASN A 81 10.13 2.38 15.78
CA ASN A 81 9.95 2.19 17.23
C ASN A 81 11.26 2.46 17.98
N THR A 82 12.37 1.93 17.50
CA THR A 82 13.69 2.14 18.10
C THR A 82 14.09 3.61 18.09
N ALA A 83 13.97 4.30 16.95
CA ALA A 83 14.34 5.70 16.84
C ALA A 83 13.44 6.61 17.70
N ILE A 84 12.14 6.31 17.82
CA ILE A 84 11.20 7.07 18.65
C ILE A 84 11.51 6.86 20.14
N ASP A 85 11.84 5.64 20.56
CA ASP A 85 12.19 5.34 21.95
C ASP A 85 13.47 6.07 22.40
N ASP A 86 14.38 6.35 21.45
CA ASP A 86 15.66 7.05 21.68
C ASP A 86 15.56 8.59 21.53
N ALA A 87 14.42 9.12 21.09
CA ALA A 87 14.22 10.54 20.82
C ALA A 87 13.23 11.20 21.80
N ASP A 88 13.25 12.53 21.87
CA ASP A 88 12.26 13.29 22.63
C ASP A 88 11.77 14.54 21.88
N GLY A 89 10.75 15.18 22.44
CA GLY A 89 10.17 16.41 21.92
C GLY A 89 9.80 16.34 20.44
N GLU A 90 10.16 17.40 19.70
CA GLU A 90 9.81 17.54 18.28
C GLU A 90 10.50 16.48 17.41
N GLU A 91 11.65 15.94 17.82
CA GLU A 91 12.32 14.87 17.08
C GLU A 91 11.50 13.57 17.13
N ALA A 92 11.05 13.19 18.33
CA ALA A 92 10.15 12.05 18.52
C ALA A 92 8.82 12.25 17.77
N ASP A 93 8.25 13.46 17.80
CA ASP A 93 7.01 13.78 17.09
C ASP A 93 7.18 13.68 15.56
N ALA A 94 8.31 14.16 15.01
CA ALA A 94 8.61 14.05 13.57
C ALA A 94 8.83 12.60 13.13
N LEU A 95 9.48 11.78 13.96
CA LEU A 95 9.61 10.33 13.73
C LEU A 95 8.26 9.61 13.80
N GLN A 96 7.40 9.99 14.75
CA GLN A 96 6.06 9.44 14.87
C GLN A 96 5.19 9.78 13.65
N ARG A 97 5.32 10.99 13.09
CA ARG A 97 4.68 11.34 11.81
C ARG A 97 5.21 10.49 10.66
N GLY A 98 6.52 10.33 10.54
CA GLY A 98 7.11 9.44 9.52
C GLY A 98 6.62 7.99 9.64
N LYS A 99 6.48 7.48 10.86
CA LYS A 99 5.88 6.17 11.15
C LYS A 99 4.42 6.09 10.72
N ILE A 100 3.62 7.14 10.94
CA ILE A 100 2.23 7.21 10.49
C ILE A 100 2.17 7.12 8.96
N LYS A 101 2.98 7.90 8.23
CA LYS A 101 3.06 7.82 6.76
C LYS A 101 3.45 6.41 6.29
N ASN A 102 4.46 5.79 6.92
CA ASN A 102 4.84 4.40 6.65
C ASN A 102 3.68 3.39 6.88
N LYS A 103 2.85 3.62 7.92
CA LYS A 103 1.65 2.80 8.16
C LYS A 103 0.56 3.03 7.12
N VAL A 104 0.39 4.25 6.61
CA VAL A 104 -0.54 4.53 5.50
C VAL A 104 -0.11 3.77 4.25
N LEU A 105 1.18 3.81 3.86
CA LEU A 105 1.71 3.02 2.74
C LEU A 105 1.46 1.51 2.90
N LYS A 106 1.77 0.97 4.08
CA LYS A 106 1.52 -0.45 4.45
C LYS A 106 0.06 -0.86 4.25
N LEU A 107 -0.85 -0.05 4.76
CA LEU A 107 -2.28 -0.34 4.74
C LEU A 107 -2.88 -0.10 3.36
N GLN A 108 -2.41 0.90 2.61
CA GLN A 108 -2.81 1.13 1.22
C GLN A 108 -2.42 -0.07 0.33
N ALA A 109 -1.19 -0.59 0.46
CA ALA A 109 -0.78 -1.81 -0.24
C ALA A 109 -1.71 -3.01 0.08
N THR A 110 -2.12 -3.10 1.35
CA THR A 110 -2.99 -4.17 1.85
C THR A 110 -4.40 -4.05 1.27
N MET A 111 -4.95 -2.83 1.24
CA MET A 111 -6.25 -2.55 0.65
C MET A 111 -6.25 -2.84 -0.84
N ILE A 112 -5.23 -2.43 -1.59
CA ILE A 112 -5.12 -2.72 -3.03
C ILE A 112 -5.08 -4.23 -3.28
N ARG A 113 -4.26 -4.97 -2.53
CA ARG A 113 -4.22 -6.43 -2.60
C ARG A 113 -5.60 -7.06 -2.36
N LEU A 114 -6.31 -6.64 -1.30
CA LEU A 114 -7.64 -7.15 -0.99
C LEU A 114 -8.65 -6.79 -2.10
N MET A 115 -8.56 -5.61 -2.70
CA MET A 115 -9.41 -5.23 -3.84
C MET A 115 -9.11 -6.06 -5.09
N ILE A 116 -7.86 -6.43 -5.34
CA ILE A 116 -7.48 -7.41 -6.39
C ILE A 116 -8.10 -8.77 -6.09
N GLU A 117 -7.91 -9.31 -4.88
CA GLU A 117 -8.46 -10.61 -4.47
C GLU A 117 -9.99 -10.65 -4.61
N GLN A 118 -10.67 -9.59 -4.17
CA GLN A 118 -12.12 -9.44 -4.36
C GLN A 118 -12.51 -9.40 -5.84
N ALA A 119 -11.78 -8.65 -6.68
CA ALA A 119 -12.03 -8.58 -8.12
C ALA A 119 -11.77 -9.91 -8.83
N GLN A 120 -10.90 -10.75 -8.27
CA GLN A 120 -10.63 -12.12 -8.73
C GLN A 120 -11.59 -13.17 -8.14
N GLY A 121 -12.57 -12.74 -7.34
CA GLY A 121 -13.67 -13.58 -6.85
C GLY A 121 -13.48 -14.16 -5.44
N GLU A 122 -12.46 -13.72 -4.69
CA GLU A 122 -12.30 -14.11 -3.29
C GLU A 122 -13.27 -13.34 -2.37
N ASP A 123 -13.82 -14.01 -1.35
CA ASP A 123 -14.62 -13.34 -0.31
C ASP A 123 -13.73 -12.79 0.80
N VAL A 124 -13.29 -11.55 0.61
CA VAL A 124 -12.43 -10.81 1.55
C VAL A 124 -13.14 -9.60 2.17
N SER A 125 -14.47 -9.56 2.10
CA SER A 125 -15.29 -8.41 2.48
C SER A 125 -15.08 -7.98 3.94
N ALA A 126 -14.92 -8.94 4.85
CA ALA A 126 -14.65 -8.67 6.26
C ALA A 126 -13.25 -8.09 6.50
N ASP A 127 -12.25 -8.57 5.76
CA ASP A 127 -10.87 -8.07 5.86
C ASP A 127 -10.76 -6.66 5.28
N ILE A 128 -11.43 -6.38 4.16
CA ILE A 128 -11.55 -5.02 3.60
C ILE A 128 -12.11 -4.06 4.64
N ALA A 129 -13.23 -4.40 5.29
CA ALA A 129 -13.84 -3.52 6.29
C ALA A 129 -12.90 -3.24 7.49
N LYS A 130 -12.17 -4.26 7.93
CA LYS A 130 -11.22 -4.17 9.04
C LYS A 130 -10.00 -3.32 8.68
N GLU A 131 -9.36 -3.58 7.54
CA GLU A 131 -8.15 -2.87 7.13
C GLU A 131 -8.47 -1.44 6.68
N GLN A 132 -9.64 -1.19 6.07
CA GLN A 132 -10.10 0.17 5.74
C GLN A 132 -10.24 1.05 6.99
N LYS A 133 -10.78 0.51 8.09
CA LYS A 133 -10.88 1.26 9.34
C LYS A 133 -9.51 1.67 9.87
N LYS A 134 -8.52 0.78 9.77
CA LYS A 134 -7.14 1.11 10.18
C LYS A 134 -6.52 2.14 9.25
N LEU A 135 -6.71 2.00 7.94
CA LEU A 135 -6.19 2.95 6.94
C LEU A 135 -6.75 4.35 7.21
N ASN A 136 -8.08 4.47 7.33
CA ASN A 136 -8.75 5.75 7.63
C ASN A 136 -8.24 6.39 8.93
N ASN A 137 -8.02 5.58 9.98
CA ASN A 137 -7.49 6.10 11.23
C ASN A 137 -6.08 6.68 11.08
N ASN A 138 -5.20 6.05 10.29
CA ASN A 138 -3.82 6.57 10.11
C ASN A 138 -3.79 7.75 9.14
N ILE A 139 -4.68 7.79 8.12
CA ILE A 139 -4.86 8.96 7.26
C ILE A 139 -5.30 10.16 8.10
N LYS A 140 -6.32 9.98 8.95
CA LYS A 140 -6.80 11.03 9.84
C LYS A 140 -5.70 11.54 10.79
N GLN A 141 -4.85 10.65 11.31
CA GLN A 141 -3.71 11.03 12.15
C GLN A 141 -2.65 11.83 11.38
N ASP A 142 -2.40 11.48 10.11
CA ASP A 142 -1.50 12.25 9.24
C ASP A 142 -2.08 13.64 8.92
N GLU A 143 -3.37 13.71 8.58
CA GLU A 143 -4.09 14.97 8.32
C GLU A 143 -4.13 15.90 9.53
N GLU A 144 -4.30 15.36 10.74
CA GLU A 144 -4.24 16.13 11.99
C GLU A 144 -2.88 16.80 12.23
N GLU A 145 -1.82 16.25 11.63
CA GLU A 145 -0.45 16.74 11.71
C GLU A 145 -0.04 17.55 10.47
N ALA A 146 -0.99 17.94 9.61
CA ALA A 146 -0.73 18.59 8.35
C ALA A 146 0.19 19.82 8.46
N GLY A 147 1.17 19.89 7.56
CA GLY A 147 2.12 21.01 7.49
C GLY A 147 3.32 20.89 8.44
N LYS A 148 3.36 19.88 9.32
CA LYS A 148 4.51 19.63 10.20
C LYS A 148 5.54 18.68 9.54
N PRO A 149 6.84 18.77 9.90
CA PRO A 149 7.87 17.91 9.33
C PRO A 149 7.71 16.44 9.71
N SER A 150 7.89 15.52 8.76
CA SER A 150 7.95 14.07 9.00
C SER A 150 9.33 13.52 8.67
N THR A 151 9.88 12.69 9.55
CA THR A 151 11.25 12.18 9.41
C THR A 151 11.27 10.87 8.64
N PHE A 152 12.09 10.85 7.58
CA PHE A 152 12.45 9.62 6.87
C PHE A 152 13.45 8.80 7.68
N LEU A 153 13.28 7.48 7.71
CA LEU A 153 14.28 6.52 8.16
C LEU A 153 14.57 5.55 7.03
N SER A 154 15.86 5.33 6.74
CA SER A 154 16.28 4.27 5.81
C SER A 154 16.08 2.90 6.45
N PHE A 155 15.76 1.90 5.63
CA PHE A 155 15.65 0.52 6.08
C PHE A 155 16.07 -0.44 4.96
N ASP A 156 17.06 -1.30 5.22
CA ASP A 156 17.58 -2.23 4.22
C ASP A 156 16.60 -3.39 3.98
N ALA A 157 15.77 -3.23 2.96
CA ALA A 157 14.87 -4.25 2.47
C ALA A 157 14.48 -3.99 1.01
N THR A 158 14.12 -5.07 0.32
CA THR A 158 13.71 -4.99 -1.09
C THR A 158 12.44 -5.79 -1.33
N THR A 159 11.55 -5.26 -2.17
CA THR A 159 10.34 -5.97 -2.60
C THR A 159 10.69 -7.23 -3.40
N LYS A 160 9.72 -8.11 -3.53
CA LYS A 160 9.80 -9.32 -4.36
C LYS A 160 8.98 -9.12 -5.61
#